data_AF-A0AAX0WRH2-F1
#
_entry.id   AF-A0AAX0WRH2-F1
#
_cell.length_a   1.000
_cell.length_b   1.000
_cell.length_c   1.000
_cell.angle_alpha   90.00
_cell.angle_beta   90.00
_cell.angle_gamma   90.00
#
_symmetry.space_group_name_H-M   'P 1'
#
loop_
_entity.id
_entity.type
_entity.pdbx_description
1 polymer ?
#
loop_
_entity_poly.entity_id
_entity_poly.type
_entity_poly.pdbx_seq_one_letter_code
_entity_poly.pdbx_strand_id
1 'polypeptide(L)'
;MSNSSVLNDLSLKGYMYFEKLTPVLILGFIVACLFPDLGFAATNHLAGLKDEVAATFGAKSDTPYFILLAEGLAGAYAYMKTKNIAVLAGVPVLMIFTNYALK
;
A
#
# COMPACT_ATOMS: atom_id res chain seq x y z
N MET A 1 6.21 64.18 16.13
CA MET A 1 6.00 63.18 15.05
C MET A 1 4.74 62.41 15.40
N SER A 2 3.71 62.39 14.55
CA SER A 2 2.42 61.75 14.88
C SER A 2 2.57 60.23 14.80
N ASN A 3 2.05 59.49 15.79
CA ASN A 3 2.15 58.03 15.83
C ASN A 3 1.67 57.37 14.53
N SER A 4 0.69 57.99 13.84
CA SER A 4 0.16 57.50 12.57
C SER A 4 1.17 57.53 11.41
N SER A 5 2.11 58.49 11.37
CA SER A 5 3.10 58.56 10.29
C SER A 5 4.18 57.48 10.44
N VAL A 6 4.58 57.19 11.68
CA VAL A 6 5.56 56.14 11.98
C VAL A 6 5.00 54.74 11.67
N LEU A 7 3.72 54.51 11.95
CA LEU A 7 3.04 53.26 11.60
C LEU A 7 2.94 53.05 10.08
N ASN A 8 2.71 54.13 9.32
CA ASN A 8 2.65 54.06 7.87
C ASN A 8 4.02 53.74 7.24
N ASP A 9 5.10 54.34 7.74
CA ASP A 9 6.46 54.07 7.28
C ASP A 9 6.93 52.65 7.63
N LEU A 10 6.52 52.11 8.77
CA LEU A 10 6.83 50.74 9.16
C LEU A 10 6.08 49.72 8.28
N SER A 11 4.81 49.99 7.98
CA SER A 11 3.99 49.18 7.07
C SER A 11 4.58 49.14 5.66
N LEU A 12 4.99 50.30 5.13
CA LEU A 12 5.63 50.40 3.81
C LEU A 12 6.96 49.66 3.76
N LYS A 13 7.80 49.77 4.80
CA LYS A 13 9.05 49.00 4.87
C LYS A 13 8.77 47.49 4.93
N GLY A 14 7.78 47.07 5.73
CA GLY A 14 7.35 45.68 5.80
C GLY A 14 6.90 45.12 4.45
N TYR A 15 6.09 45.89 3.72
CA TYR A 15 5.65 45.53 2.38
C TYR A 15 6.81 45.39 1.40
N MET A 16 7.76 46.34 1.40
CA MET A 16 8.95 46.28 0.55
C MET A 16 9.85 45.08 0.86
N TYR A 17 9.95 44.66 2.11
CA TYR A 17 10.68 43.44 2.47
C TYR A 17 9.95 42.19 2.00
N PHE A 18 8.63 42.15 2.14
CA PHE A 18 7.80 41.04 1.66
C PHE A 18 7.87 40.88 0.14
N GLU A 19 7.78 41.98 -0.59
CA GLU A 19 7.88 42.03 -2.05
C GLU A 19 9.25 41.51 -2.53
N LYS A 20 10.34 41.83 -1.83
CA LYS A 20 11.68 41.29 -2.14
C LYS A 20 11.86 39.82 -1.79
N LEU A 21 11.18 39.34 -0.74
CA LEU A 21 11.26 37.95 -0.29
C LEU A 21 10.43 37.01 -1.16
N THR A 22 9.28 37.48 -1.64
CA THR A 22 8.32 36.71 -2.45
C THR A 22 8.93 36.02 -3.67
N PRO A 23 9.74 36.69 -4.53
CA PRO A 23 10.34 36.02 -5.68
C PRO A 23 11.36 34.95 -5.29
N VAL A 24 12.05 35.10 -4.15
CA VAL A 24 12.98 34.09 -3.63
C VAL A 24 12.23 32.84 -3.15
N LEU A 25 11.08 33.03 -2.49
CA LEU A 25 10.22 31.92 -2.06
C LEU A 25 9.60 31.18 -3.25
N ILE A 26 9.12 31.92 -4.25
CA ILE A 26 8.56 31.33 -5.48
C ILE A 26 9.64 30.56 -6.24
N LEU A 27 10.85 31.14 -6.37
CA LEU A 27 11.98 30.45 -7.00
C LEU A 27 12.36 29.17 -6.22
N GLY A 28 12.42 29.24 -4.89
CA GLY A 28 12.66 28.07 -4.06
C GLY A 28 11.60 26.98 -4.22
N PHE A 29 10.32 27.37 -4.35
CA PHE A 29 9.22 26.44 -4.60
C PHE A 29 9.32 25.80 -5.99
N ILE A 30 9.64 26.57 -7.03
CA ILE A 30 9.84 26.05 -8.39
C ILE A 30 11.00 25.05 -8.41
N VAL A 31 12.13 25.39 -7.76
CA VAL A 31 13.27 24.48 -7.62
C VAL A 31 12.87 23.21 -6.87
N ALA A 32 12.10 23.32 -5.80
CA ALA A 32 11.60 22.15 -5.07
C ALA A 32 10.70 21.25 -5.93
N CYS A 33 9.87 21.82 -6.82
CA CYS A 33 9.04 21.06 -7.75
C CYS A 33 9.83 20.33 -8.85
N LEU A 34 11.09 20.70 -9.10
CA LEU A 34 11.95 20.02 -10.07
C LEU A 34 12.62 18.75 -9.51
N PHE A 35 12.56 18.55 -8.18
CA PHE A 35 13.04 17.32 -7.54
C PHE A 35 11.85 16.46 -7.11
N PRO A 36 11.55 15.36 -7.82
CA PRO A 36 10.39 14.52 -7.53
C PRO A 36 10.43 13.90 -6.12
N ASP A 37 11.62 13.81 -5.51
CA ASP A 37 11.84 13.25 -4.17
C ASP A 37 11.60 14.25 -3.02
N LEU A 38 11.39 15.55 -3.32
CA LEU A 38 10.98 16.56 -2.34
C LEU A 38 9.46 16.63 -2.15
N GLY A 39 8.71 15.85 -2.92
CA GLY A 39 7.30 15.61 -2.63
C GLY A 39 7.18 15.02 -1.22
N PHE A 40 6.25 15.52 -0.42
CA PHE A 40 5.76 14.81 0.75
C PHE A 40 5.14 13.49 0.29
N ALA A 41 5.98 12.51 -0.03
CA ALA A 41 5.56 11.18 -0.42
C ALA A 41 4.86 10.59 0.79
N ALA A 42 3.54 10.45 0.71
CA ALA A 42 2.78 9.80 1.75
C ALA A 42 3.34 8.39 1.94
N THR A 43 3.85 8.09 3.13
CA THR A 43 4.34 6.76 3.47
C THR A 43 3.17 5.79 3.37
N ASN A 44 3.25 4.83 2.43
CA ASN A 44 2.22 3.83 2.28
C ASN A 44 2.33 2.79 3.41
N HIS A 45 1.69 3.08 4.55
CA HIS A 45 1.64 2.18 5.69
C HIS A 45 0.89 0.86 5.40
N LEU A 46 0.13 0.78 4.30
CA LEU A 46 -0.56 -0.44 3.86
C LEU A 46 0.32 -1.36 3.01
N ALA A 47 1.53 -0.93 2.64
CA ALA A 47 2.45 -1.76 1.87
C ALA A 47 2.84 -3.04 2.62
N GLY A 48 3.13 -2.95 3.93
CA GLY A 48 3.50 -4.10 4.75
C GLY A 48 2.40 -5.16 4.89
N LEU A 49 1.13 -4.74 4.88
CA LEU A 49 -0.01 -5.68 4.94
C LEU A 49 -0.08 -6.60 3.73
N LYS A 50 0.33 -6.14 2.54
CA LYS A 50 0.34 -6.99 1.34
C LYS A 50 1.36 -8.12 1.47
N ASP A 51 2.54 -7.81 2.02
CA ASP A 51 3.60 -8.80 2.21
C ASP A 51 3.23 -9.81 3.30
N GLU A 52 2.59 -9.37 4.39
CA GLU A 52 2.08 -10.25 5.45
C GLU A 52 0.98 -11.18 4.96
N VAL A 53 0.06 -10.68 4.14
CA VAL A 53 -1.01 -11.51 3.52
C VAL A 53 -0.40 -12.53 2.55
N ALA A 54 0.60 -12.14 1.75
CA ALA A 54 1.30 -13.06 0.86
C ALA A 54 2.10 -14.12 1.64
N ALA A 55 2.72 -13.76 2.75
CA ALA A 55 3.41 -14.71 3.63
C ALA A 55 2.44 -15.70 4.28
N THR A 56 1.22 -15.24 4.62
CA THR A 56 0.22 -16.06 5.30
C THR A 56 -0.58 -16.95 4.34
N PHE A 57 -0.93 -16.50 3.14
CA PHE A 57 -1.82 -17.24 2.22
C PHE A 57 -1.17 -17.63 0.89
N GLY A 58 0.07 -17.19 0.63
CA GLY A 58 0.76 -17.44 -0.64
C GLY A 58 1.29 -18.86 -0.82
N ALA A 59 1.88 -19.13 -1.99
CA ALA A 59 2.33 -20.46 -2.38
C ALA A 59 3.39 -21.10 -1.46
N LYS A 60 4.12 -20.27 -0.70
CA LYS A 60 5.16 -20.71 0.26
C LYS A 60 4.64 -20.82 1.69
N SER A 61 3.36 -20.57 1.92
CA SER A 61 2.72 -20.73 3.23
C SER A 61 2.31 -22.18 3.48
N ASP A 62 1.99 -22.50 4.73
CA ASP A 62 1.40 -23.77 5.15
C ASP A 62 -0.10 -23.86 4.81
N THR A 63 -0.78 -22.75 4.50
CA THR A 63 -2.23 -22.75 4.22
C THR A 63 -2.66 -23.69 3.09
N PRO A 64 -1.98 -23.74 1.92
CA PRO A 64 -2.33 -24.67 0.84
C PRO A 64 -2.22 -26.13 1.28
N TYR A 65 -1.25 -26.45 2.14
CA TYR A 65 -1.07 -27.80 2.69
C TYR A 65 -2.25 -28.22 3.56
N PHE A 66 -2.71 -27.34 4.46
CA PHE A 66 -3.88 -27.62 5.30
C PHE A 66 -5.18 -27.78 4.48
N ILE A 67 -5.36 -26.97 3.43
CA ILE A 67 -6.51 -27.10 2.51
C ILE A 67 -6.49 -28.47 1.83
N LEU A 68 -5.34 -28.89 1.29
CA LEU A 68 -5.20 -30.16 0.61
C LEU A 68 -5.39 -31.36 1.56
N LEU A 69 -4.91 -31.23 2.79
CA LEU A 69 -5.09 -32.24 3.84
C LEU A 69 -6.57 -32.38 4.22
N ALA A 70 -7.28 -31.27 4.39
CA ALA A 70 -8.71 -31.27 4.68
C ALA A 70 -9.53 -31.92 3.56
N GLU A 71 -9.24 -31.58 2.30
CA GLU A 71 -9.89 -32.22 1.14
C GLU A 71 -9.56 -33.71 1.05
N GLY A 72 -8.31 -34.10 1.30
CA GLY A 72 -7.90 -35.50 1.30
C GLY A 72 -8.69 -36.33 2.33
N LEU A 73 -8.85 -35.81 3.55
CA LEU A 73 -9.62 -36.47 4.61
C LEU A 73 -11.12 -36.51 4.27
N ALA A 74 -11.69 -35.40 3.80
CA ALA A 74 -13.09 -35.32 3.41
C ALA A 74 -13.41 -36.26 2.23
N GLY A 75 -12.55 -36.26 1.21
CA GLY A 75 -12.63 -37.15 0.05
C GLY A 75 -12.50 -38.61 0.43
N ALA A 76 -11.56 -38.97 1.31
CA ALA A 76 -11.42 -40.33 1.82
C ALA A 76 -12.68 -40.80 2.58
N TYR A 77 -13.21 -39.95 3.48
CA TYR A 77 -14.43 -40.24 4.22
C TYR A 77 -15.63 -40.43 3.28
N ALA A 78 -15.81 -39.53 2.33
CA ALA A 78 -16.90 -39.59 1.36
C ALA A 78 -16.76 -40.78 0.40
N TYR A 79 -15.53 -41.17 0.03
CA TYR A 79 -15.27 -42.40 -0.72
C TYR A 79 -15.64 -43.65 0.09
N MET A 80 -15.32 -43.70 1.38
CA MET A 80 -15.69 -44.85 2.23
C MET A 80 -17.21 -45.07 2.26
N LYS A 81 -18.00 -43.98 2.29
CA LYS A 81 -19.46 -44.00 2.34
C LYS A 81 -20.11 -44.30 0.98
N THR A 82 -19.64 -43.63 -0.08
CA THR A 82 -20.29 -43.68 -1.41
C THR A 82 -19.71 -44.75 -2.33
N LYS A 83 -18.48 -45.19 -2.06
CA LYS A 83 -17.65 -46.04 -2.95
C LYS A 83 -17.48 -45.47 -4.36
N ASN A 84 -17.68 -44.16 -4.53
CA ASN A 84 -17.54 -43.48 -5.82
C ASN A 84 -16.18 -42.80 -5.91
N ILE A 85 -15.35 -43.23 -6.88
CA ILE A 85 -14.01 -42.69 -7.10
C ILE A 85 -14.02 -41.23 -7.57
N ALA A 86 -15.12 -40.76 -8.18
CA ALA A 86 -15.23 -39.37 -8.65
C ALA A 86 -15.11 -38.35 -7.53
N VAL A 87 -15.42 -38.75 -6.28
CA VAL A 87 -15.31 -37.91 -5.08
C VAL A 87 -13.86 -37.54 -4.78
N LEU A 88 -12.88 -38.35 -5.21
CA LEU A 88 -11.45 -38.06 -5.01
C LEU A 88 -10.91 -37.05 -6.05
N ALA A 89 -11.68 -36.69 -7.07
CA ALA A 89 -11.26 -35.73 -8.09
C ALA A 89 -11.08 -34.31 -7.53
N GLY A 90 -11.65 -33.98 -6.38
CA GLY A 90 -11.45 -32.70 -5.71
C GLY A 90 -9.98 -32.42 -5.37
N VAL A 91 -9.22 -33.45 -4.97
CA VAL A 91 -7.80 -33.34 -4.60
C VAL A 91 -6.92 -32.80 -5.74
N PRO A 92 -6.87 -33.43 -6.95
CA PRO A 92 -6.08 -32.89 -8.07
C PRO A 92 -6.60 -31.55 -8.57
N VAL A 93 -7.91 -31.28 -8.51
CA VAL A 93 -8.49 -29.98 -8.89
C VAL A 93 -7.99 -28.88 -7.96
N LEU A 94 -8.02 -29.10 -6.64
CA LEU A 94 -7.49 -28.13 -5.67
C LEU A 94 -5.98 -27.95 -5.79
N MET A 95 -5.23 -29.00 -6.14
CA MET A 95 -3.80 -28.89 -6.41
C MET A 95 -3.49 -27.95 -7.59
N ILE A 96 -4.20 -28.08 -8.70
CA ILE A 96 -4.04 -27.19 -9.87
C ILE A 96 -4.49 -25.78 -9.51
N PHE A 97 -5.64 -25.65 -8.83
CA PHE A 97 -6.18 -24.36 -8.42
C PHE A 97 -5.20 -23.60 -7.52
N THR A 98 -4.70 -24.22 -6.45
CA THR A 98 -3.72 -23.58 -5.55
C THR A 98 -2.41 -23.26 -6.26
N ASN A 99 -1.97 -24.08 -7.22
CA ASN A 99 -0.77 -23.78 -8.00
C ASN A 99 -0.93 -22.55 -8.89
N TYR A 100 -2.07 -22.36 -9.55
CA TYR A 100 -2.30 -21.22 -10.44
C TYR A 100 -2.80 -19.97 -9.71
N ALA A 101 -3.60 -20.12 -8.65
CA ALA A 101 -4.16 -19.01 -7.90
C ALA A 101 -3.12 -18.29 -7.02
N LEU A 102 -2.05 -18.99 -6.63
CA LEU A 102 -0.99 -18.47 -5.75
C LEU A 102 0.30 -18.11 -6.51
N LYS A 103 0.27 -18.17 -7.85
CA LYS A 103 1.35 -17.81 -8.75
C LYS A 103 1.23 -16.36 -9.21
#